data_AF-A0A2N2VSV4-F1
#
_entry.id   AF-A0A2N2VSV4-F1
#
_cell.length_a   1.000
_cell.length_b   1.000
_cell.length_c   1.000
_cell.angle_alpha   90.00
_cell.angle_beta   90.00
_cell.angle_gamma   90.00
#
_symmetry.space_group_name_H-M   'P 1'
#
loop_
_entity.id
_entity.type
_entity.pdbx_description
1 polymer ?
#
loop_
_entity_poly.entity_id
_entity_poly.type
_entity_poly.pdbx_seq_one_letter_code
_entity_poly.pdbx_strand_id
1 'polypeptide(L)'
;GNHKANVDISLSNGDLQARDFLGNLKLDLEFGSASLQDIEKAQLDINYSDLSLQNVKLLTLTSRSSTFDFDKASSLELNSTRDKINIRTCETLSGDASFSRIKINSLETNCTITAKYGEFKLNGISRNFRTIYIKTEFTDVLLGMNPQSAYSADLLYDAKTTLNIPGQINGQLKKETLNPKYGTMKATGEIGKAGSSQLTVSLKSGSLTLLNK
;
A
#
# COMPACT_ATOMS: atom_id res chain seq x y z
N GLY A 1 -22.74 15.13 -12.82
CA GLY A 1 -23.62 15.83 -11.85
C GLY A 1 -23.35 15.29 -10.47
N ASN A 2 -24.11 15.71 -9.46
CA ASN A 2 -23.96 15.18 -8.10
C ASN A 2 -24.96 14.05 -7.90
N HIS A 3 -24.47 12.85 -7.57
CA HIS A 3 -25.28 11.64 -7.51
C HIS A 3 -25.54 11.26 -6.04
N LYS A 4 -26.75 11.57 -5.56
CA LYS A 4 -27.20 11.26 -4.20
C LYS A 4 -27.73 9.84 -4.02
N ALA A 5 -28.07 9.17 -5.13
CA ALA A 5 -28.50 7.78 -5.14
C ALA A 5 -27.30 6.85 -5.36
N ASN A 6 -27.48 5.55 -5.09
CA ASN A 6 -26.53 4.54 -5.52
C ASN A 6 -26.47 4.52 -7.06
N VAL A 7 -25.27 4.35 -7.60
CA VAL A 7 -25.03 4.35 -9.04
C VAL A 7 -24.25 3.10 -9.40
N ASP A 8 -24.71 2.37 -10.41
CA ASP A 8 -24.03 1.24 -11.02
C ASP A 8 -23.73 1.60 -12.48
N ILE A 9 -22.47 1.54 -12.88
CA ILE A 9 -21.99 1.87 -14.22
C ILE A 9 -21.16 0.70 -14.71
N SER A 10 -21.51 0.19 -15.90
CA SER A 10 -20.65 -0.70 -16.66
C SER A 10 -20.27 -0.01 -17.95
N LEU A 11 -18.97 0.15 -18.19
CA LEU A 11 -18.42 0.85 -19.35
C LEU A 11 -17.31 0.01 -19.98
N SER A 12 -17.41 -0.18 -21.29
CA SER A 12 -16.37 -0.83 -22.10
C SER A 12 -16.01 0.05 -23.29
N ASN A 13 -14.71 0.20 -23.58
CA ASN A 13 -14.22 0.99 -24.71
C ASN A 13 -14.68 2.46 -24.69
N GLY A 14 -14.56 3.13 -23.54
CA GLY A 14 -15.01 4.52 -23.42
C GLY A 14 -14.45 5.23 -22.19
N ASP A 15 -14.76 6.53 -22.12
CA ASP A 15 -14.29 7.42 -21.07
C ASP A 15 -15.45 7.84 -20.16
N LEU A 16 -15.23 7.77 -18.84
CA LEU A 16 -16.15 8.27 -17.83
C LEU A 16 -15.57 9.49 -17.15
N GLN A 17 -16.29 10.61 -17.21
CA GLN A 17 -15.99 11.77 -16.37
C GLN A 17 -17.17 12.06 -15.45
N ALA A 18 -16.92 12.00 -14.15
CA ALA A 18 -17.92 12.30 -13.13
C ALA A 18 -17.27 13.02 -11.95
N ARG A 19 -18.08 13.78 -11.20
CA ARG A 19 -17.60 14.62 -10.11
C ARG A 19 -17.94 13.99 -8.76
N ASP A 20 -19.17 14.19 -8.30
CA ASP A 20 -19.53 13.87 -6.93
C ASP A 20 -20.48 12.67 -6.89
N PHE A 21 -20.08 11.61 -6.18
CA PHE A 21 -20.94 10.50 -5.79
C PHE A 21 -21.11 10.51 -4.26
N LEU A 22 -22.27 10.99 -3.84
CA LEU A 22 -22.68 11.04 -2.43
C LEU A 22 -23.30 9.71 -1.98
N GLY A 23 -23.83 8.91 -2.90
CA GLY A 23 -24.23 7.52 -2.68
C GLY A 23 -23.11 6.52 -2.99
N ASN A 24 -23.41 5.22 -2.91
CA ASN A 24 -22.43 4.18 -3.27
C ASN A 24 -22.25 4.13 -4.79
N LEU A 25 -21.01 4.19 -5.26
CA LEU A 25 -20.65 3.92 -6.66
C LEU A 25 -20.22 2.47 -6.81
N LYS A 26 -20.82 1.77 -7.77
CA LYS A 26 -20.26 0.56 -8.38
C LYS A 26 -19.85 0.89 -9.81
N LEU A 27 -18.60 0.60 -10.17
CA LEU A 27 -18.07 0.84 -11.51
C LEU A 27 -17.30 -0.37 -12.01
N ASP A 28 -17.78 -0.93 -13.10
CA ASP A 28 -17.11 -1.96 -13.87
C ASP A 28 -16.56 -1.29 -15.15
N LEU A 29 -15.24 -1.17 -15.27
CA LEU A 29 -14.58 -0.49 -16.39
C LEU A 29 -13.62 -1.43 -17.12
N GLU A 30 -13.76 -1.54 -18.43
CA GLU A 30 -12.88 -2.34 -19.28
C GLU A 30 -12.42 -1.57 -20.53
N PHE A 31 -11.12 -1.59 -20.83
CA PHE A 31 -10.53 -0.92 -22.00
C PHE A 31 -10.92 0.56 -22.10
N GLY A 32 -10.83 1.31 -21.01
CA GLY A 32 -11.28 2.70 -20.98
C GLY A 32 -10.52 3.58 -20.01
N SER A 33 -11.05 4.78 -19.79
CA SER A 33 -10.53 5.69 -18.78
C SER A 33 -11.65 6.26 -17.90
N ALA A 34 -11.32 6.59 -16.66
CA ALA A 34 -12.24 7.26 -15.75
C ALA A 34 -11.56 8.37 -14.97
N SER A 35 -12.25 9.50 -14.82
CA SER A 35 -11.87 10.61 -13.96
C SER A 35 -13.02 10.93 -13.00
N LEU A 36 -12.76 10.71 -11.72
CA LEU A 36 -13.71 10.82 -10.61
C LEU A 36 -13.18 11.84 -9.59
N GLN A 37 -14.04 12.65 -8.99
CA GLN A 37 -13.62 13.64 -7.99
C GLN A 37 -13.87 13.15 -6.58
N ASP A 38 -15.07 13.30 -6.06
CA ASP A 38 -15.40 13.05 -4.66
C ASP A 38 -16.35 11.87 -4.52
N ILE A 39 -15.91 10.82 -3.83
CA ILE A 39 -16.72 9.61 -3.60
C ILE A 39 -16.75 9.23 -2.12
N GLU A 40 -17.95 9.07 -1.57
CA GLU A 40 -18.10 8.58 -0.19
C GLU A 40 -17.77 7.08 -0.10
N LYS A 41 -18.33 6.26 -0.99
CA LYS A 41 -18.07 4.82 -1.03
C LYS A 41 -18.06 4.29 -2.46
N ALA A 42 -17.04 3.50 -2.80
CA ALA A 42 -16.87 2.91 -4.12
C ALA A 42 -16.51 1.43 -4.05
N GLN A 43 -17.10 0.64 -4.95
CA GLN A 43 -16.61 -0.68 -5.35
C GLN A 43 -16.26 -0.60 -6.84
N LEU A 44 -14.99 -0.81 -7.17
CA LEU A 44 -14.46 -0.63 -8.52
C LEU A 44 -13.85 -1.94 -9.01
N ASP A 45 -14.33 -2.43 -10.15
CA ASP A 45 -13.74 -3.56 -10.89
C ASP A 45 -13.16 -3.01 -12.21
N ILE A 46 -11.85 -2.78 -12.24
CA ILE A 46 -11.18 -1.99 -13.31
C ILE A 46 -10.13 -2.83 -14.03
N ASN A 47 -10.31 -3.04 -15.33
CA ASN A 47 -9.44 -3.91 -16.13
C ASN A 47 -8.94 -3.19 -17.39
N TYR A 48 -7.65 -3.32 -17.69
CA TYR A 48 -7.04 -2.74 -18.89
C TYR A 48 -7.34 -1.25 -19.09
N SER A 49 -7.37 -0.49 -18.00
CA SER A 49 -7.91 0.87 -17.98
C SER A 49 -7.07 1.82 -17.12
N ASP A 50 -7.33 3.12 -17.28
CA ASP A 50 -6.71 4.16 -16.46
C ASP A 50 -7.78 4.87 -15.60
N LEU A 51 -7.53 5.00 -14.29
CA LEU A 51 -8.44 5.67 -13.36
C LEU A 51 -7.73 6.76 -12.56
N SER A 52 -8.25 7.98 -12.63
CA SER A 52 -7.91 9.08 -11.73
C SER A 52 -9.05 9.35 -10.77
N LEU A 53 -8.76 9.38 -9.47
CA LEU A 53 -9.75 9.62 -8.41
C LEU A 53 -9.20 10.62 -7.40
N GLN A 54 -9.87 11.77 -7.24
CA GLN A 54 -9.37 12.80 -6.35
C GLN A 54 -9.49 12.40 -4.87
N ASN A 55 -10.71 12.19 -4.38
CA ASN A 55 -10.97 11.85 -3.00
C ASN A 55 -11.94 10.68 -2.91
N VAL A 56 -11.58 9.68 -2.10
CA VAL A 56 -12.49 8.60 -1.73
C VAL A 56 -12.37 8.27 -0.26
N LYS A 57 -13.52 8.12 0.41
CA LYS A 57 -13.51 7.76 1.82
C LYS A 57 -13.38 6.25 2.01
N LEU A 58 -14.22 5.45 1.34
CA LEU A 58 -14.16 3.99 1.38
C LEU A 58 -14.06 3.42 -0.04
N LEU A 59 -12.95 2.75 -0.36
CA LEU A 59 -12.73 2.15 -1.67
C LEU A 59 -12.38 0.66 -1.54
N THR A 60 -13.14 -0.18 -2.22
CA THR A 60 -12.75 -1.54 -2.58
C THR A 60 -12.40 -1.57 -4.07
N LEU A 61 -11.17 -1.95 -4.40
CA LEU A 61 -10.64 -1.98 -5.77
C LEU A 61 -10.19 -3.39 -6.13
N THR A 62 -10.84 -4.01 -7.12
CA THR A 62 -10.29 -5.16 -7.85
C THR A 62 -9.78 -4.68 -9.19
N SER A 63 -8.56 -5.06 -9.57
CA SER A 63 -8.00 -4.59 -10.82
C SER A 63 -7.01 -5.55 -11.49
N ARG A 64 -6.91 -5.38 -12.81
CA ARG A 64 -5.89 -6.03 -13.62
C ARG A 64 -5.36 -5.12 -14.72
N SER A 65 -4.04 -5.15 -14.92
CA SER A 65 -3.34 -4.49 -16.04
C SER A 65 -3.75 -3.03 -16.25
N SER A 66 -3.89 -2.27 -15.16
CA SER A 66 -4.46 -0.93 -15.13
C SER A 66 -3.55 0.08 -14.42
N THR A 67 -3.79 1.37 -14.65
CA THR A 67 -3.09 2.47 -13.96
C THR A 67 -4.05 3.25 -13.08
N PHE A 68 -3.60 3.59 -11.87
CA PHE A 68 -4.39 4.31 -10.88
C PHE A 68 -3.60 5.49 -10.33
N ASP A 69 -4.23 6.66 -10.31
CA ASP A 69 -3.72 7.87 -9.67
C ASP A 69 -4.77 8.44 -8.71
N PHE A 70 -4.51 8.25 -7.42
CA PHE A 70 -5.40 8.66 -6.33
C PHE A 70 -4.80 9.80 -5.53
N ASP A 71 -5.59 10.84 -5.27
CA ASP A 71 -5.11 11.98 -4.50
C ASP A 71 -5.26 11.72 -2.98
N LYS A 72 -6.44 11.28 -2.53
CA LYS A 72 -6.71 10.90 -1.15
C LYS A 72 -7.63 9.69 -1.05
N ALA A 73 -7.22 8.69 -0.28
CA ALA A 73 -8.04 7.54 0.10
C ALA A 73 -8.04 7.36 1.63
N SER A 74 -9.19 7.45 2.29
CA SER A 74 -9.23 7.21 3.75
C SER A 74 -9.11 5.71 4.09
N SER A 75 -9.89 4.86 3.43
CA SER A 75 -9.77 3.41 3.55
C SER A 75 -9.74 2.79 2.16
N LEU A 76 -8.64 2.11 1.84
CA LEU A 76 -8.45 1.38 0.60
C LEU A 76 -8.25 -0.10 0.88
N GLU A 77 -9.16 -0.91 0.35
CA GLU A 77 -8.99 -2.36 0.20
C GLU A 77 -8.67 -2.67 -1.26
N LEU A 78 -7.55 -3.34 -1.53
CA LEU A 78 -7.08 -3.61 -2.89
C LEU A 78 -6.89 -5.11 -3.17
N ASN A 79 -7.24 -5.50 -4.39
CA ASN A 79 -6.82 -6.76 -5.01
C ASN A 79 -6.31 -6.41 -6.42
N SER A 80 -5.00 -6.45 -6.60
CA SER A 80 -4.33 -5.90 -7.78
C SER A 80 -3.47 -6.95 -8.49
N THR A 81 -3.54 -6.97 -9.82
CA THR A 81 -2.72 -7.83 -10.67
C THR A 81 -2.15 -7.07 -11.87
N ARG A 82 -0.82 -6.92 -11.93
CA ARG A 82 -0.12 -6.21 -13.02
C ARG A 82 -0.47 -4.72 -13.13
N ASP A 83 -0.78 -4.08 -12.02
CA ASP A 83 -1.17 -2.67 -12.01
C ASP A 83 -0.03 -1.73 -11.62
N LYS A 84 -0.22 -0.45 -11.93
CA LYS A 84 0.56 0.65 -11.39
C LYS A 84 -0.36 1.56 -10.58
N ILE A 85 -0.15 1.63 -9.27
CA ILE A 85 -0.99 2.39 -8.34
C ILE A 85 -0.15 3.49 -7.68
N ASN A 86 -0.51 4.75 -7.89
CA ASN A 86 0.07 5.91 -7.19
C ASN A 86 -1.00 6.56 -6.32
N ILE A 87 -0.68 6.77 -5.04
CA ILE A 87 -1.57 7.42 -4.08
C ILE A 87 -0.81 8.55 -3.39
N ARG A 88 -1.35 9.76 -3.40
CA ARG A 88 -0.72 10.89 -2.69
C ARG A 88 -0.90 10.76 -1.18
N THR A 89 -2.11 10.55 -0.69
CA THR A 89 -2.35 10.32 0.75
C THR A 89 -3.29 9.14 0.97
N CYS A 90 -2.88 8.19 1.82
CA CYS A 90 -3.71 7.07 2.23
C CYS A 90 -3.74 7.00 3.76
N GLU A 91 -4.92 6.87 4.37
CA GLU A 91 -5.00 6.74 5.83
C GLU A 91 -4.88 5.28 6.29
N THR A 92 -5.67 4.39 5.67
CA THR A 92 -5.59 2.95 5.90
C THR A 92 -5.58 2.19 4.57
N LEU A 93 -4.64 1.25 4.45
CA LEU A 93 -4.52 0.33 3.33
C LEU A 93 -4.61 -1.13 3.79
N SER A 94 -5.35 -1.96 3.06
CA SER A 94 -5.28 -3.41 3.16
C SER A 94 -5.38 -4.11 1.81
N GLY A 95 -4.78 -5.29 1.66
CA GLY A 95 -5.05 -6.15 0.50
C GLY A 95 -3.87 -6.93 -0.08
N ASP A 96 -4.04 -7.35 -1.32
CA ASP A 96 -3.16 -8.26 -2.04
C ASP A 96 -2.72 -7.69 -3.40
N ALA A 97 -1.44 -7.81 -3.71
CA ALA A 97 -0.87 -7.32 -4.98
C ALA A 97 0.04 -8.36 -5.63
N SER A 98 -0.13 -8.62 -6.92
CA SER A 98 0.72 -9.54 -7.69
C SER A 98 1.19 -8.90 -8.99
N PHE A 99 2.49 -8.91 -9.26
CA PHE A 99 3.07 -8.27 -10.46
C PHE A 99 2.82 -6.76 -10.55
N SER A 100 2.47 -6.12 -9.43
CA SER A 100 2.05 -4.72 -9.39
C SER A 100 3.11 -3.82 -8.74
N ARG A 101 3.05 -2.53 -9.06
CA ARG A 101 3.82 -1.46 -8.41
C ARG A 101 2.88 -0.53 -7.67
N ILE A 102 3.06 -0.43 -6.36
CA ILE A 102 2.24 0.42 -5.49
C ILE A 102 3.15 1.46 -4.85
N LYS A 103 2.79 2.74 -4.99
CA LYS A 103 3.50 3.88 -4.41
C LYS A 103 2.51 4.76 -3.65
N ILE A 104 2.74 4.94 -2.35
CA ILE A 104 1.99 5.85 -1.50
C ILE A 104 2.95 6.94 -1.00
N ASN A 105 2.60 8.21 -1.20
CA ASN A 105 3.47 9.31 -0.76
C ASN A 105 3.38 9.55 0.74
N SER A 106 2.18 9.59 1.32
CA SER A 106 1.95 9.67 2.77
C SER A 106 0.96 8.59 3.24
N LEU A 107 1.39 7.75 4.19
CA LEU A 107 0.54 6.81 4.91
C LEU A 107 0.31 7.28 6.35
N GLU A 108 -0.94 7.37 6.79
CA GLU A 108 -1.26 7.95 8.10
C GLU A 108 -1.32 6.93 9.24
N THR A 109 -2.10 5.84 9.09
CA THR A 109 -2.48 5.04 10.27
C THR A 109 -2.11 3.56 10.14
N ASN A 110 -2.68 2.84 9.17
CA ASN A 110 -2.52 1.39 9.07
C ASN A 110 -2.18 0.94 7.64
N CYS A 111 -1.36 -0.10 7.54
CA CYS A 111 -1.12 -0.81 6.29
C CYS A 111 -1.02 -2.30 6.56
N THR A 112 -1.80 -3.11 5.82
CA THR A 112 -1.71 -4.57 5.83
C THR A 112 -1.63 -5.06 4.38
N ILE A 113 -0.44 -5.37 3.89
CA ILE A 113 -0.23 -5.78 2.49
C ILE A 113 0.44 -7.14 2.39
N THR A 114 -0.11 -7.98 1.50
CA THR A 114 0.60 -9.13 0.94
C THR A 114 0.95 -8.84 -0.52
N ALA A 115 2.22 -8.90 -0.89
CA ALA A 115 2.65 -8.63 -2.26
C ALA A 115 3.58 -9.70 -2.85
N LYS A 116 3.43 -9.98 -4.15
CA LYS A 116 4.27 -10.94 -4.89
C LYS A 116 4.75 -10.35 -6.20
N TYR A 117 6.05 -10.49 -6.49
CA TYR A 117 6.66 -10.11 -7.77
C TYR A 117 6.45 -8.63 -8.15
N GLY A 118 6.78 -7.68 -7.29
CA GLY A 118 6.49 -6.28 -7.57
C GLY A 118 7.31 -5.27 -6.80
N GLU A 119 6.71 -4.11 -6.58
CA GLU A 119 7.29 -3.03 -5.79
C GLU A 119 6.23 -2.42 -4.87
N PHE A 120 6.58 -2.22 -3.61
CA PHE A 120 5.73 -1.57 -2.62
C PHE A 120 6.49 -0.44 -1.91
N LYS A 121 6.08 0.80 -2.17
CA LYS A 121 6.72 2.00 -1.61
C LYS A 121 5.75 2.80 -0.76
N LEU A 122 6.13 3.01 0.49
CA LEU A 122 5.60 4.05 1.36
C LEU A 122 6.68 5.13 1.48
N ASN A 123 6.56 6.24 0.76
CA ASN A 123 7.61 7.27 0.76
C ASN A 123 7.67 8.06 2.07
N GLY A 124 6.54 8.13 2.78
CA GLY A 124 6.41 8.77 4.08
C GLY A 124 5.37 8.02 4.90
N ILE A 125 5.73 7.68 6.13
CA ILE A 125 4.86 7.07 7.12
C ILE A 125 4.75 8.06 8.28
N SER A 126 3.51 8.39 8.64
CA SER A 126 3.22 9.32 9.71
C SER A 126 3.87 8.90 11.02
N ARG A 127 4.32 9.88 11.81
CA ARG A 127 5.02 9.66 13.08
C ARG A 127 4.27 8.73 14.05
N ASN A 128 2.95 8.84 14.05
CA ASN A 128 2.05 8.18 14.98
C ASN A 128 1.24 7.05 14.30
N PHE A 129 1.78 6.43 13.26
CA PHE A 129 1.16 5.26 12.65
C PHE A 129 0.90 4.19 13.72
N ARG A 130 -0.14 3.37 13.52
CA ARG A 130 -0.49 2.32 14.48
C ARG A 130 0.15 0.99 14.10
N THR A 131 -0.12 0.52 12.89
CA THR A 131 0.35 -0.80 12.46
C THR A 131 0.73 -0.80 10.99
N ILE A 132 1.95 -1.25 10.70
CA ILE A 132 2.41 -1.57 9.35
C ILE A 132 2.76 -3.05 9.34
N TYR A 133 1.95 -3.85 8.64
CA TYR A 133 2.16 -5.26 8.42
C TYR A 133 2.37 -5.51 6.92
N ILE A 134 3.54 -5.99 6.56
CA ILE A 134 3.91 -6.22 5.16
C ILE A 134 4.46 -7.64 5.02
N LYS A 135 3.89 -8.43 4.11
CA LYS A 135 4.36 -9.75 3.76
C LYS A 135 4.66 -9.83 2.28
N THR A 136 5.89 -10.16 1.89
CA THR A 136 6.27 -10.17 0.48
C THR A 136 7.05 -11.39 0.02
N GLU A 137 6.86 -11.72 -1.27
CA GLU A 137 7.70 -12.67 -2.00
C GLU A 137 8.22 -12.02 -3.28
N PHE A 138 9.54 -11.96 -3.46
CA PHE A 138 10.19 -11.39 -4.66
C PHE A 138 9.72 -9.94 -4.96
N THR A 139 9.65 -9.11 -3.94
CA THR A 139 9.13 -7.74 -4.04
C THR A 139 10.07 -6.78 -3.34
N ASP A 140 10.35 -5.65 -3.96
CA ASP A 140 11.12 -4.57 -3.34
C ASP A 140 10.22 -3.69 -2.48
N VAL A 141 10.65 -3.45 -1.25
CA VAL A 141 9.92 -2.68 -0.25
C VAL A 141 10.74 -1.46 0.16
N LEU A 142 10.13 -0.27 0.08
CA LEU A 142 10.70 0.97 0.59
C LEU A 142 9.76 1.57 1.63
N LEU A 143 10.30 1.87 2.81
CA LEU A 143 9.58 2.54 3.89
C LEU A 143 10.33 3.80 4.31
N GLY A 144 9.74 4.96 4.03
CA GLY A 144 10.18 6.26 4.53
C GLY A 144 9.60 6.53 5.90
N MET A 145 10.40 6.28 6.93
CA MET A 145 10.03 6.53 8.31
C MET A 145 10.28 8.00 8.66
N ASN A 146 9.36 8.60 9.39
CA ASN A 146 9.59 9.90 10.02
C ASN A 146 10.69 9.77 11.11
N PRO A 147 11.69 10.66 11.18
CA PRO A 147 12.80 10.60 12.15
C PRO A 147 12.40 10.69 13.62
N GLN A 148 11.20 11.18 13.89
CA GLN A 148 10.64 11.29 15.23
C GLN A 148 9.68 10.13 15.57
N SER A 149 9.50 9.16 14.66
CA SER A 149 8.72 7.95 14.92
C SER A 149 9.36 7.12 16.01
N ALA A 150 8.51 6.55 16.88
CA ALA A 150 8.95 5.56 17.86
C ALA A 150 8.06 4.31 17.75
N TYR A 151 8.67 3.16 17.50
CA TYR A 151 7.96 1.95 17.12
C TYR A 151 8.74 0.68 17.47
N SER A 152 8.02 -0.42 17.67
CA SER A 152 8.63 -1.76 17.69
C SER A 152 8.79 -2.28 16.26
N ALA A 153 9.93 -2.89 15.96
CA ALA A 153 10.19 -3.54 14.68
C ALA A 153 10.29 -5.06 14.88
N ASP A 154 9.59 -5.82 14.03
CA ASP A 154 9.73 -7.27 13.85
C ASP A 154 9.96 -7.56 12.37
N LEU A 155 11.20 -7.89 12.00
CA LEU A 155 11.61 -8.15 10.63
C LEU A 155 11.96 -9.64 10.49
N LEU A 156 11.29 -10.33 9.57
CA LEU A 156 11.59 -11.69 9.18
C LEU A 156 12.06 -11.68 7.74
N TYR A 157 13.24 -12.22 7.46
CA TYR A 157 13.77 -12.22 6.10
C TYR A 157 14.65 -13.43 5.80
N ASP A 158 14.57 -13.96 4.58
CA ASP A 158 15.46 -15.02 4.12
C ASP A 158 16.80 -14.46 3.63
N ALA A 159 17.86 -15.28 3.64
CA ALA A 159 19.24 -14.91 3.31
C ALA A 159 19.43 -14.26 1.91
N LYS A 160 18.48 -14.43 1.00
CA LYS A 160 18.50 -13.83 -0.34
C LYS A 160 18.01 -12.37 -0.35
N THR A 161 17.48 -11.87 0.75
CA THR A 161 16.92 -10.52 0.86
C THR A 161 18.02 -9.50 1.07
N THR A 162 17.99 -8.41 0.30
CA THR A 162 18.89 -7.26 0.52
C THR A 162 18.29 -6.32 1.55
N LEU A 163 19.04 -5.98 2.61
CA LEU A 163 18.60 -5.04 3.63
C LEU A 163 19.42 -3.75 3.58
N ASN A 164 18.74 -2.64 3.29
CA ASN A 164 19.30 -1.30 3.33
C ASN A 164 18.68 -0.55 4.51
N ILE A 165 19.27 -0.73 5.71
CA ILE A 165 18.78 -0.13 6.96
C ILE A 165 19.86 0.83 7.50
N PRO A 166 19.51 2.09 7.84
CA PRO A 166 20.45 3.04 8.43
C PRO A 166 21.10 2.48 9.71
N GLY A 167 22.38 2.75 9.91
CA GLY A 167 23.15 2.22 11.05
C GLY A 167 22.51 2.53 12.42
N GLN A 168 21.88 3.69 12.56
CA GLN A 168 21.16 4.10 13.78
C GLN A 168 20.00 3.16 14.13
N ILE A 169 19.26 2.68 13.12
CA ILE A 169 18.16 1.73 13.30
C ILE A 169 18.73 0.32 13.44
N ASN A 170 19.65 -0.06 12.54
CA ASN A 170 20.23 -1.41 12.51
C ASN A 170 20.97 -1.77 13.81
N GLY A 171 21.61 -0.81 14.48
CA GLY A 171 22.28 -1.01 15.76
C GLY A 171 21.34 -1.26 16.95
N GLN A 172 20.04 -0.94 16.81
CA GLN A 172 19.00 -1.18 17.82
C GLN A 172 18.30 -2.53 17.62
N LEU A 173 18.59 -3.26 16.54
CA LEU A 173 17.97 -4.55 16.22
C LEU A 173 18.82 -5.71 16.76
N LYS A 174 18.18 -6.60 17.53
CA LYS A 174 18.71 -7.91 17.89
C LYS A 174 18.41 -8.91 16.78
N LYS A 175 19.42 -9.62 16.30
CA LYS A 175 19.30 -10.57 15.19
C LYS A 175 19.49 -12.01 15.67
N GLU A 176 18.66 -12.91 15.17
CA GLU A 176 18.75 -14.34 15.43
C GLU A 176 18.44 -15.15 14.16
N THR A 177 19.01 -16.35 14.08
CA THR A 177 18.73 -17.29 13.00
C THR A 177 17.57 -18.19 13.43
N LEU A 178 16.42 -18.11 12.75
CA LEU A 178 15.26 -18.95 13.06
C LEU A 178 15.29 -20.29 12.33
N ASN A 179 15.77 -20.30 11.07
CA ASN A 179 15.84 -21.52 10.30
C ASN A 179 17.17 -21.61 9.52
N PRO A 180 18.16 -22.35 10.05
CA PRO A 180 19.46 -22.52 9.38
C PRO A 180 19.37 -23.17 8.00
N LYS A 181 18.37 -24.02 7.74
CA LYS A 181 18.19 -24.72 6.46
C LYS A 181 17.84 -23.77 5.33
N TYR A 182 17.02 -22.75 5.61
CA TYR A 182 16.58 -21.76 4.62
C TYR A 182 17.31 -20.42 4.75
N GLY A 183 18.13 -20.25 5.80
CA GLY A 183 18.80 -18.99 6.10
C GLY A 183 17.82 -17.89 6.55
N THR A 184 16.71 -18.28 7.18
CA THR A 184 15.70 -17.33 7.68
C THR A 184 16.22 -16.67 8.95
N MET A 185 16.28 -15.34 8.91
CA MET A 185 16.73 -14.46 9.98
C MET A 185 15.54 -13.70 10.55
N LYS A 186 15.59 -13.45 11.86
CA LYS A 186 14.68 -12.54 12.54
C LYS A 186 15.49 -11.40 13.14
N ALA A 187 14.99 -10.17 12.99
CA ALA A 187 15.54 -8.98 13.61
C ALA A 187 14.45 -8.20 14.34
N THR A 188 14.59 -8.03 15.65
CA THR A 188 13.61 -7.33 16.49
C THR A 188 14.25 -6.20 17.28
N GLY A 189 13.49 -5.14 17.56
CA GLY A 189 13.97 -4.05 18.40
C GLY A 189 12.94 -2.96 18.62
N GLU A 190 13.25 -2.05 19.53
CA GLU A 190 12.49 -0.83 19.77
C GLU A 190 13.28 0.35 19.23
N ILE A 191 12.66 1.14 18.35
CA ILE A 191 13.26 2.35 17.79
C ILE A 191 12.67 3.55 18.52
N GLY A 192 13.53 4.35 19.14
CA GLY A 192 13.08 5.43 20.03
C GLY A 192 12.42 4.89 21.32
N LYS A 193 11.59 5.71 21.97
CA LYS A 193 10.74 5.24 23.09
C LYS A 193 9.44 4.69 22.51
N ALA A 194 9.47 3.46 22.03
CA ALA A 194 8.38 2.85 21.28
C ALA A 194 7.04 2.99 22.05
N GLY A 195 6.07 3.62 21.37
CA GLY A 195 4.68 3.69 21.85
C GLY A 195 3.90 2.45 21.42
N SER A 196 2.66 2.64 20.97
CA SER A 196 1.82 1.56 20.43
C SER A 196 2.07 1.23 18.94
N SER A 197 2.99 1.94 18.28
CA SER A 197 3.29 1.79 16.86
C SER A 197 4.09 0.51 16.57
N GLN A 198 3.64 -0.30 15.62
CA GLN A 198 4.22 -1.60 15.30
C GLN A 198 4.54 -1.74 13.81
N LEU A 199 5.79 -2.05 13.49
CA LEU A 199 6.26 -2.38 12.15
C LEU A 199 6.62 -3.88 12.09
N THR A 200 5.86 -4.63 11.30
CA THR A 200 6.11 -6.05 11.03
C THR A 200 6.33 -6.24 9.54
N VAL A 201 7.49 -6.76 9.15
CA VAL A 201 7.83 -7.01 7.75
C VAL A 201 8.35 -8.43 7.58
N SER A 202 7.74 -9.22 6.70
CA SER A 202 8.18 -10.57 6.35
C SER A 202 8.54 -10.64 4.87
N LEU A 203 9.81 -10.87 4.54
CA LEU A 203 10.32 -10.91 3.17
C LEU A 203 10.94 -12.28 2.84
N LYS A 204 10.50 -12.90 1.76
CA LYS A 204 11.15 -14.13 1.25
C LYS A 204 12.31 -13.85 0.29
N SER A 205 12.22 -12.74 -0.46
CA SER A 205 13.22 -12.29 -1.43
C SER A 205 12.90 -10.85 -1.86
N GLY A 206 13.83 -10.19 -2.56
CA GLY A 206 13.75 -8.78 -2.93
C GLY A 206 14.62 -7.94 -1.99
N SER A 207 14.23 -6.68 -1.80
CA SER A 207 14.91 -5.77 -0.89
C SER A 207 13.96 -5.11 0.12
N LEU A 208 14.49 -4.79 1.29
CA LEU A 208 13.89 -3.84 2.23
C LEU A 208 14.81 -2.64 2.35
N THR A 209 14.31 -1.47 1.99
CA THR A 209 14.98 -0.19 2.20
C THR A 209 14.21 0.62 3.23
N LEU A 210 14.85 0.90 4.36
CA LEU A 210 14.35 1.86 5.34
C LEU A 210 15.04 3.20 5.11
N LEU A 211 14.26 4.26 4.93
CA LEU A 211 14.75 5.63 4.89
C LEU A 211 14.32 6.34 6.16
N ASN A 212 15.20 7.16 6.71
CA ASN A 212 14.90 8.06 7.82
C ASN A 212 14.90 9.48 7.27
N LYS A 213 13.73 10.02 6.91
CA LYS A 213 13.58 11.29 6.18
C LYS A 213 12.49 12.15 6.78
#